data_AF-A0AAW5ZWL7-F1
#
_entry.id   AF-A0AAW5ZWL7-F1
#
_cell.length_a   1.000
_cell.length_b   1.000
_cell.length_c   1.000
_cell.angle_alpha   90.00
_cell.angle_beta   90.00
_cell.angle_gamma   90.00
#
_symmetry.space_group_name_H-M   'P 1'
#
loop_
_entity.id
_entity.type
_entity.pdbx_description
1 polymer ?
#
loop_
_entity_poly.entity_id
_entity_poly.type
_entity_poly.pdbx_seq_one_letter_code
_entity_poly.pdbx_strand_id
1 'polypeptide(L)'
;PGQPYLIATDPRLTSYTKFISSDYMLSALNLNPQLVQKRLGDGFYEEKLVRDQITQLTGRVYLQGYGNNEDQYRALMGSGVNAAKQFGLVPGIALTAAQMDALTSDIVWLVNQTVTLPDGSTQQVLAPVVYLAHTHANDLQPTGALIAADDVQIHAVGSATNSGVIKGGTQTVITATDIINRGGTIASDKTRGTTVVSASHDIL
;
A
#
# COMPACT_ATOMS: atom_id res chain seq x y z
N PRO A 1 -5.31 30.31 2.29
CA PRO A 1 -6.17 29.92 3.43
C PRO A 1 -7.54 29.41 2.91
N GLY A 2 -7.82 28.11 3.06
CA GLY A 2 -9.06 27.49 2.56
C GLY A 2 -8.90 26.44 1.45
N GLN A 3 -7.71 25.85 1.28
CA GLN A 3 -7.53 24.75 0.32
C GLN A 3 -7.82 23.39 0.99
N PRO A 4 -8.52 22.47 0.30
CA PRO A 4 -8.93 21.17 0.86
C PRO A 4 -7.79 20.14 1.00
N TYR A 5 -6.55 20.49 0.63
CA TYR A 5 -5.36 19.62 0.61
C TYR A 5 -4.17 20.24 1.36
N LEU A 6 -3.33 19.39 1.96
CA LEU A 6 -2.14 19.79 2.75
C LEU A 6 -0.87 19.96 1.92
N ILE A 7 -0.68 19.11 0.90
CA ILE A 7 0.44 19.16 -0.03
C ILE A 7 -0.09 19.47 -1.43
N ALA A 8 0.47 20.50 -2.07
CA ALA A 8 0.15 20.87 -3.44
C ALA A 8 1.38 20.67 -4.32
N THR A 9 1.23 19.91 -5.40
CA THR A 9 2.22 19.85 -6.47
C THR A 9 2.13 21.14 -7.30
N ASP A 10 3.24 21.62 -7.86
CA ASP A 10 3.31 22.88 -8.62
C ASP A 10 2.12 23.00 -9.62
N PRO A 11 1.33 24.09 -9.58
CA PRO A 11 0.19 24.32 -10.47
C PRO A 11 0.50 24.17 -11.97
N ARG A 12 1.76 24.36 -12.36
CA ARG A 12 2.21 24.20 -13.76
C ARG A 12 2.22 22.74 -14.23
N LEU A 13 2.21 21.78 -13.31
CA LEU A 13 2.15 20.34 -13.57
C LEU A 13 0.71 19.77 -13.47
N THR A 14 -0.24 20.55 -12.95
CA THR A 14 -1.61 20.10 -12.65
C THR A 14 -2.68 20.67 -13.60
N SER A 15 -2.29 21.50 -14.57
CA SER A 15 -3.20 22.31 -15.39
C SER A 15 -3.97 21.57 -16.50
N TYR A 16 -3.72 20.27 -16.76
CA TYR A 16 -4.13 19.69 -18.05
C TYR A 16 -5.27 18.66 -18.09
N THR A 17 -5.78 18.14 -16.98
CA THR A 17 -6.95 17.26 -17.04
C THR A 17 -7.76 17.31 -15.76
N LYS A 18 -9.06 17.05 -15.89
CA LYS A 18 -10.04 16.91 -14.81
C LYS A 18 -9.66 15.69 -13.95
N PHE A 19 -8.63 15.85 -13.14
CA PHE A 19 -7.95 14.76 -12.45
C PHE A 19 -8.89 14.04 -11.49
N ILE A 20 -8.89 12.70 -11.53
CA ILE A 20 -9.57 11.91 -10.52
C ILE A 20 -8.78 12.04 -9.24
N SER A 21 -9.46 12.44 -8.19
CA SER A 21 -8.90 12.61 -6.88
C SER A 21 -9.78 11.83 -5.90
N SER A 22 -9.39 11.75 -4.63
CA SER A 22 -10.24 11.16 -3.59
C SER A 22 -11.65 11.77 -3.49
N ASP A 23 -11.90 12.92 -4.13
CA ASP A 23 -13.25 13.50 -4.31
C ASP A 23 -14.19 12.56 -5.07
N TYR A 24 -13.67 11.73 -5.97
CA TYR A 24 -14.42 10.68 -6.64
C TYR A 24 -14.99 9.68 -5.63
N MET A 25 -14.16 9.20 -4.70
CA MET A 25 -14.59 8.24 -3.68
C MET A 25 -15.57 8.87 -2.68
N LEU A 26 -15.27 10.08 -2.20
CA LEU A 26 -16.12 10.80 -1.24
C LEU A 26 -17.49 11.15 -1.85
N SER A 27 -17.52 11.62 -3.10
CA SER A 27 -18.78 11.91 -3.80
C SER A 27 -19.59 10.64 -4.08
N ALA A 28 -18.93 9.54 -4.46
CA ALA A 28 -19.60 8.25 -4.68
C ALA A 28 -20.18 7.64 -3.39
N LEU A 29 -19.65 8.02 -2.23
CA LEU A 29 -20.18 7.68 -0.89
C LEU A 29 -21.17 8.70 -0.34
N ASN A 30 -21.53 9.72 -1.14
CA ASN A 30 -22.46 10.78 -0.77
C ASN A 30 -22.02 11.59 0.46
N LEU A 31 -20.71 11.66 0.70
CA LEU A 31 -20.11 12.40 1.80
C LEU A 31 -19.80 13.82 1.34
N ASN A 32 -20.27 14.80 2.12
CA ASN A 32 -20.08 16.20 1.78
C ASN A 32 -18.59 16.59 1.94
N PRO A 33 -17.88 16.99 0.87
CA PRO A 33 -16.45 17.30 0.94
C PRO A 33 -16.08 18.39 1.95
N GLN A 34 -17.06 19.25 2.31
CA GLN A 34 -16.88 20.30 3.32
C GLN A 34 -16.96 19.80 4.78
N LEU A 35 -17.55 18.63 5.00
CA LEU A 35 -17.67 17.97 6.32
C LEU A 35 -16.61 16.88 6.54
N VAL A 36 -15.87 16.53 5.49
CA VAL A 36 -14.83 15.50 5.51
C VAL A 36 -13.49 16.15 5.86
N GLN A 37 -12.66 15.45 6.64
CA GLN A 37 -11.34 15.94 7.07
C GLN A 37 -10.43 16.32 5.88
N LYS A 38 -9.50 17.25 6.11
CA LYS A 38 -8.52 17.72 5.10
C LYS A 38 -7.74 16.57 4.48
N ARG A 39 -7.45 16.65 3.19
CA ARG A 39 -6.71 15.60 2.46
C ARG A 39 -5.20 15.79 2.56
N LEU A 40 -4.47 14.67 2.45
CA LEU A 40 -3.02 14.66 2.49
C LEU A 40 -2.39 15.45 1.33
N GLY A 41 -2.92 15.32 0.11
CA GLY A 41 -2.38 16.00 -1.06
C GLY A 41 -3.40 16.22 -2.18
N ASP A 42 -2.96 16.88 -3.25
CA ASP A 42 -3.71 16.93 -4.50
C ASP A 42 -3.79 15.53 -5.18
N GLY A 43 -4.65 15.40 -6.19
CA GLY A 43 -4.86 14.11 -6.88
C GLY A 43 -3.58 13.51 -7.46
N PHE A 44 -2.63 14.35 -7.89
CA PHE A 44 -1.33 13.90 -8.42
C PHE A 44 -0.43 13.32 -7.33
N TYR A 45 -0.35 13.99 -6.17
CA TYR A 45 0.41 13.47 -5.03
C TYR A 45 -0.14 12.12 -4.54
N GLU A 46 -1.47 12.00 -4.47
CA GLU A 46 -2.15 10.77 -4.07
C GLU A 46 -1.90 9.61 -5.06
N GLU A 47 -1.96 9.88 -6.37
CA GLU A 47 -1.67 8.88 -7.40
C GLU A 47 -0.24 8.36 -7.29
N LYS A 48 0.74 9.26 -7.12
CA LYS A 48 2.14 8.88 -6.88
C LYS A 48 2.26 8.03 -5.61
N LEU A 49 1.63 8.45 -4.52
CA LEU A 49 1.64 7.74 -3.24
C LEU A 49 1.06 6.32 -3.40
N VAL A 50 -0.04 6.14 -4.14
CA VAL A 50 -0.63 4.82 -4.41
C VAL A 50 0.30 3.97 -5.27
N ARG A 51 0.90 4.52 -6.33
CA ARG A 51 1.87 3.80 -7.15
C ARG A 51 3.07 3.33 -6.34
N ASP A 52 3.60 4.19 -5.49
CA ASP A 52 4.75 3.87 -4.64
C ASP A 52 4.37 2.78 -3.62
N GLN A 53 3.16 2.81 -3.05
CA GLN A 53 2.61 1.72 -2.21
C GLN A 53 2.48 0.39 -2.98
N ILE A 54 1.93 0.39 -4.19
CA ILE A 54 1.79 -0.81 -5.01
C ILE A 54 3.17 -1.40 -5.33
N THR A 55 4.13 -0.55 -5.66
CA THR A 55 5.52 -0.96 -5.89
C THR A 55 6.14 -1.58 -4.65
N GLN A 56 5.90 -1.00 -3.48
CA GLN A 56 6.39 -1.56 -2.21
C GLN A 56 5.73 -2.92 -1.90
N LEU A 57 4.42 -3.04 -2.13
CA LEU A 57 3.64 -4.23 -1.82
C LEU A 57 3.89 -5.40 -2.79
N THR A 58 4.14 -5.11 -4.07
CA THR A 58 4.16 -6.13 -5.14
C THR A 58 5.48 -6.20 -5.92
N GLY A 59 6.37 -5.23 -5.73
CA GLY A 59 7.58 -5.07 -6.55
C GLY A 59 7.32 -4.56 -7.97
N ARG A 60 6.07 -4.28 -8.34
CA ARG A 60 5.67 -3.79 -9.68
C ARG A 60 5.09 -2.39 -9.60
N VAL A 61 5.29 -1.62 -10.68
CA VAL A 61 4.69 -0.28 -10.80
C VAL A 61 3.16 -0.35 -10.92
N TYR A 62 2.64 -1.44 -11.49
CA TYR A 62 1.22 -1.70 -11.72
C TYR A 62 0.83 -3.11 -11.28
N LEU A 63 -0.38 -3.24 -10.76
CA LEU A 63 -1.09 -4.51 -10.57
C LEU A 63 -1.43 -5.13 -11.93
N GLN A 64 -1.65 -6.44 -11.96
CA GLN A 64 -1.94 -7.12 -13.22
C GLN A 64 -3.24 -6.59 -13.85
N GLY A 65 -3.18 -6.30 -15.16
CA GLY A 65 -4.32 -5.80 -15.92
C GLY A 65 -4.37 -4.27 -16.07
N TYR A 66 -3.43 -3.53 -15.47
CA TYR A 66 -3.32 -2.09 -15.64
C TYR A 66 -2.08 -1.68 -16.41
N GLY A 67 -2.19 -0.62 -17.23
CA GLY A 67 -1.11 -0.08 -18.04
C GLY A 67 -0.71 1.37 -17.70
N ASN A 68 -1.46 2.05 -16.84
CA ASN A 68 -1.19 3.42 -16.41
C ASN A 68 -1.74 3.67 -15.00
N ASN A 69 -1.23 4.72 -14.35
CA ASN A 69 -1.55 5.05 -12.97
C ASN A 69 -3.00 5.53 -12.80
N GLU A 70 -3.54 6.33 -13.75
CA GLU A 70 -4.87 6.92 -13.64
C GLU A 70 -5.96 5.85 -13.65
N ASP A 71 -5.91 4.92 -14.61
CA ASP A 71 -6.89 3.86 -14.76
C ASP A 71 -6.84 2.89 -13.56
N GLN A 72 -5.63 2.56 -13.09
CA GLN A 72 -5.45 1.74 -11.90
C GLN A 72 -6.04 2.44 -10.67
N TYR A 73 -5.71 3.71 -10.46
CA TYR A 73 -6.18 4.46 -9.31
C TYR A 73 -7.71 4.59 -9.32
N ARG A 74 -8.31 4.89 -10.49
CA ARG A 74 -9.76 4.92 -10.71
C ARG A 74 -10.42 3.59 -10.34
N ALA A 75 -9.85 2.49 -10.83
CA ALA A 75 -10.39 1.16 -10.61
C ALA A 75 -10.33 0.77 -9.12
N LEU A 76 -9.17 0.98 -8.48
CA LEU A 76 -8.98 0.71 -7.06
C LEU A 76 -9.90 1.53 -6.16
N MET A 77 -10.13 2.81 -6.48
CA MET A 77 -11.12 3.64 -5.77
C MET A 77 -12.55 3.14 -6.01
N GLY A 78 -12.88 2.73 -7.25
CA GLY A 78 -14.19 2.14 -7.57
C GLY A 78 -14.45 0.87 -6.76
N SER A 79 -13.46 -0.02 -6.68
CA SER A 79 -13.51 -1.21 -5.82
C SER A 79 -13.62 -0.85 -4.34
N GLY A 80 -12.93 0.20 -3.89
CA GLY A 80 -13.06 0.76 -2.53
C GLY A 80 -14.48 1.22 -2.20
N VAL A 81 -15.16 1.91 -3.13
CA VAL A 81 -16.58 2.30 -2.95
C VAL A 81 -17.48 1.07 -2.84
N ASN A 82 -17.23 0.04 -3.64
CA ASN A 82 -18.00 -1.21 -3.57
C ASN A 82 -17.79 -1.92 -2.22
N ALA A 83 -16.54 -2.05 -1.78
CA ALA A 83 -16.19 -2.61 -0.48
C ALA A 83 -16.82 -1.80 0.67
N ALA A 84 -16.84 -0.47 0.57
CA ALA A 84 -17.50 0.38 1.56
C ALA A 84 -18.99 0.11 1.69
N LYS A 85 -19.68 -0.04 0.56
CA LYS A 85 -21.12 -0.38 0.56
C LYS A 85 -21.37 -1.78 1.10
N GLN A 86 -20.49 -2.73 0.79
CA GLN A 86 -20.62 -4.13 1.21
C GLN A 86 -20.36 -4.31 2.71
N PHE A 87 -19.31 -3.67 3.24
CA PHE A 87 -18.85 -3.87 4.62
C PHE A 87 -19.21 -2.72 5.57
N GLY A 88 -19.90 -1.69 5.08
CA GLY A 88 -20.23 -0.50 5.86
C GLY A 88 -19.01 0.32 6.26
N LEU A 89 -17.99 0.39 5.40
CA LEU A 89 -16.74 1.09 5.72
C LEU A 89 -16.98 2.61 5.77
N VAL A 90 -16.32 3.26 6.73
CA VAL A 90 -16.37 4.71 6.92
C VAL A 90 -14.99 5.30 6.65
N PRO A 91 -14.86 6.28 5.72
CA PRO A 91 -13.59 6.94 5.47
C PRO A 91 -12.98 7.51 6.76
N GLY A 92 -11.66 7.38 6.88
CA GLY A 92 -10.92 7.72 8.09
C GLY A 92 -10.66 6.54 9.02
N ILE A 93 -11.35 5.41 8.83
CA ILE A 93 -11.13 4.17 9.58
C ILE A 93 -10.42 3.15 8.68
N ALA A 94 -9.31 2.60 9.17
CA ALA A 94 -8.59 1.52 8.52
C ALA A 94 -9.40 0.22 8.54
N LEU A 95 -9.24 -0.62 7.51
CA LEU A 95 -9.88 -1.94 7.49
C LEU A 95 -9.32 -2.83 8.61
N THR A 96 -10.19 -3.61 9.23
CA THR A 96 -9.81 -4.68 10.16
C THR A 96 -9.26 -5.89 9.39
N ALA A 97 -8.55 -6.79 10.08
CA ALA A 97 -8.05 -8.03 9.46
C ALA A 97 -9.18 -8.84 8.80
N ALA A 98 -10.32 -9.00 9.47
CA ALA A 98 -11.47 -9.71 8.92
C ALA A 98 -12.07 -9.03 7.68
N GLN A 99 -12.08 -7.69 7.63
CA GLN A 99 -12.53 -6.95 6.44
C GLN A 99 -11.54 -7.07 5.29
N MET A 100 -10.24 -7.08 5.58
CA MET A 100 -9.17 -7.29 4.60
C MET A 100 -9.22 -8.70 4.02
N ASP A 101 -9.43 -9.72 4.86
CA ASP A 101 -9.56 -11.11 4.43
C ASP A 101 -10.80 -11.35 3.56
N ALA A 102 -11.85 -10.56 3.77
CA ALA A 102 -13.08 -10.62 3.00
C ALA A 102 -13.02 -9.85 1.66
N LEU A 103 -11.93 -9.12 1.38
CA LEU A 103 -11.80 -8.39 0.12
C LEU A 103 -11.72 -9.37 -1.06
N THR A 104 -12.54 -9.12 -2.08
CA THR A 104 -12.55 -9.90 -3.32
C THR A 104 -11.78 -9.23 -4.47
N SER A 105 -11.38 -7.97 -4.28
CA SER A 105 -10.64 -7.16 -5.25
C SER A 105 -9.75 -6.16 -4.51
N ASP A 106 -8.64 -5.78 -5.14
CA ASP A 106 -7.76 -4.76 -4.60
C ASP A 106 -8.48 -3.41 -4.53
N ILE A 107 -8.21 -2.65 -3.47
CA ILE A 107 -8.87 -1.36 -3.24
C ILE A 107 -7.87 -0.28 -2.84
N VAL A 108 -8.26 0.96 -3.10
CA VAL A 108 -7.76 2.12 -2.35
C VAL A 108 -8.85 2.54 -1.37
N TRP A 109 -8.42 2.82 -0.14
CA TRP A 109 -9.29 3.32 0.90
C TRP A 109 -8.69 4.53 1.63
N LEU A 110 -9.53 5.44 2.10
CA LEU A 110 -9.09 6.64 2.81
C LEU A 110 -9.01 6.38 4.31
N VAL A 111 -7.83 6.55 4.88
CA VAL A 111 -7.55 6.34 6.31
C VAL A 111 -7.01 7.61 6.92
N ASN A 112 -7.36 7.86 8.18
CA ASN A 112 -6.83 8.98 8.96
C ASN A 112 -5.35 8.75 9.26
N GLN A 113 -4.52 9.72 8.89
CA GLN A 113 -3.11 9.76 9.22
C GLN A 113 -2.76 11.09 9.89
N THR A 114 -1.92 11.00 10.93
CA THR A 114 -1.32 12.17 11.56
C THR A 114 -0.03 12.50 10.83
N VAL A 115 0.03 13.69 10.23
CA VAL A 115 1.22 14.20 9.53
C VAL A 115 1.82 15.35 10.31
N THR A 116 3.13 15.30 10.52
CA THR A 116 3.91 16.39 11.11
C THR A 116 4.37 17.33 10.00
N LEU A 117 3.99 18.60 10.12
CA LEU A 117 4.37 19.67 9.19
C LEU A 117 5.81 20.15 9.49
N PRO A 118 6.47 20.82 8.52
CA PRO A 118 7.83 21.35 8.70
C PRO A 118 7.97 22.36 9.85
N ASP A 119 6.88 22.97 10.28
CA ASP A 119 6.81 23.88 11.41
C ASP A 119 6.65 23.17 12.78
N GLY A 120 6.65 21.84 12.78
CA GLY A 120 6.49 21.00 13.97
C GLY A 120 5.03 20.78 14.42
N SER A 121 4.06 21.41 13.76
CA SER A 121 2.64 21.16 14.04
C SER A 121 2.19 19.81 13.47
N THR A 122 1.13 19.23 14.03
CA THR A 122 0.53 17.99 13.53
C THR A 122 -0.84 18.26 12.95
N GLN A 123 -1.16 17.58 11.84
CA GLN A 123 -2.47 17.64 11.23
C GLN A 123 -2.99 16.22 10.93
N GLN A 124 -4.23 15.96 11.34
CA GLN A 124 -4.99 14.78 10.91
C GLN A 124 -5.49 15.01 9.48
N VAL A 125 -5.17 14.06 8.59
CA VAL A 125 -5.56 14.10 7.19
C VAL A 125 -6.03 12.74 6.70
N LEU A 126 -6.90 12.74 5.70
CA LEU A 126 -7.23 11.53 4.96
C LEU A 126 -6.14 11.25 3.92
N ALA A 127 -5.58 10.04 3.98
CA ALA A 127 -4.59 9.55 3.03
C ALA A 127 -5.09 8.26 2.35
N PRO A 128 -4.84 8.10 1.04
CA PRO A 128 -5.16 6.86 0.34
C PRO A 128 -4.19 5.74 0.76
N VAL A 129 -4.76 4.60 1.13
CA VAL A 129 -4.05 3.37 1.52
C VAL A 129 -4.49 2.24 0.60
N VAL A 130 -3.52 1.48 0.09
CA VAL A 130 -3.75 0.31 -0.78
C VAL A 130 -3.96 -0.94 0.07
N TYR A 131 -5.06 -1.64 -0.17
CA TYR A 131 -5.34 -2.97 0.38
C TYR A 131 -5.45 -3.97 -0.77
N LEU A 132 -4.64 -5.04 -0.70
CA LEU A 132 -4.63 -6.09 -1.72
C LEU A 132 -5.52 -7.24 -1.25
N ALA A 133 -6.37 -7.74 -2.14
CA ALA A 133 -7.22 -8.89 -1.89
C ALA A 133 -6.43 -10.19 -2.02
N HIS A 134 -6.73 -11.17 -1.16
CA HIS A 134 -6.09 -12.50 -1.20
C HIS A 134 -6.34 -13.25 -2.51
N THR A 135 -7.43 -12.94 -3.22
CA THR A 135 -7.72 -13.51 -4.55
C THR A 135 -6.69 -13.11 -5.60
N HIS A 136 -5.99 -11.99 -5.41
CA HIS A 136 -4.84 -11.55 -6.21
C HIS A 136 -3.51 -11.90 -5.54
N ALA A 137 -3.44 -12.89 -4.65
CA ALA A 137 -2.18 -13.41 -4.11
C ALA A 137 -1.16 -13.83 -5.19
N ASN A 138 -1.64 -14.05 -6.43
CA ASN A 138 -0.78 -14.24 -7.60
C ASN A 138 0.03 -12.98 -8.01
N ASP A 139 -0.45 -11.77 -7.70
CA ASP A 139 0.31 -10.52 -7.87
C ASP A 139 1.35 -10.30 -6.77
N LEU A 140 1.21 -11.03 -5.65
CA LEU A 140 2.27 -11.16 -4.67
C LEU A 140 3.28 -12.23 -5.06
N GLN A 141 3.14 -12.91 -6.22
CA GLN A 141 4.13 -13.88 -6.67
C GLN A 141 5.52 -13.25 -6.72
N PRO A 142 6.59 -14.06 -6.56
CA PRO A 142 7.97 -13.60 -6.39
C PRO A 142 8.58 -13.11 -7.70
N THR A 143 7.94 -12.11 -8.31
CA THR A 143 8.32 -11.46 -9.57
C THR A 143 8.92 -10.07 -9.32
N GLY A 144 8.98 -9.65 -8.05
CA GLY A 144 9.71 -8.48 -7.59
C GLY A 144 11.23 -8.69 -7.52
N ALA A 145 11.91 -7.89 -6.72
CA ALA A 145 13.37 -7.95 -6.57
C ALA A 145 13.86 -9.35 -6.12
N LEU A 146 14.96 -9.81 -6.72
CA LEU A 146 15.65 -11.06 -6.35
C LEU A 146 16.91 -10.74 -5.55
N ILE A 147 16.96 -11.22 -4.32
CA ILE A 147 18.17 -11.34 -3.50
C ILE A 147 18.58 -12.81 -3.55
N ALA A 148 19.69 -13.09 -4.22
CA ALA A 148 20.25 -14.44 -4.33
C ALA A 148 21.72 -14.46 -3.95
N ALA A 149 22.09 -15.36 -3.06
CA ALA A 149 23.46 -15.64 -2.66
C ALA A 149 23.58 -17.10 -2.22
N ASP A 150 24.79 -17.63 -2.05
CA ASP A 150 24.94 -18.94 -1.40
C ASP A 150 24.52 -18.85 0.08
N ASP A 151 24.89 -17.77 0.75
CA ASP A 151 24.50 -17.45 2.11
C ASP A 151 23.81 -16.07 2.18
N VAL A 152 22.56 -16.04 2.64
CA VAL A 152 21.81 -14.80 2.90
C VAL A 152 21.63 -14.64 4.41
N GLN A 153 22.06 -13.50 4.97
CA GLN A 153 21.82 -13.15 6.37
C GLN A 153 21.32 -11.70 6.46
N ILE A 154 20.12 -11.51 7.01
CA ILE A 154 19.47 -10.21 7.17
C ILE A 154 19.16 -10.00 8.65
N HIS A 155 19.75 -8.95 9.23
CA HIS A 155 19.52 -8.55 10.61
C HIS A 155 18.88 -7.16 10.63
N ALA A 156 17.58 -7.09 10.90
CA ALA A 156 16.84 -5.84 11.02
C ALA A 156 16.60 -5.52 12.51
N VAL A 157 16.84 -4.26 12.91
CA VAL A 157 16.55 -3.80 14.28
C VAL A 157 15.04 -3.53 14.46
N GLY A 158 14.34 -3.19 13.38
CA GLY A 158 12.88 -3.01 13.34
C GLY A 158 12.19 -4.12 12.53
N SER A 159 11.20 -3.76 11.73
CA SER A 159 10.46 -4.73 10.90
C SER A 159 11.16 -5.02 9.56
N ALA A 160 11.16 -6.27 9.10
CA ALA A 160 11.62 -6.70 7.79
C ALA A 160 10.42 -7.07 6.92
N THR A 161 10.20 -6.35 5.81
CA THR A 161 9.12 -6.67 4.86
C THR A 161 9.69 -7.24 3.56
N ASN A 162 9.24 -8.43 3.16
CA ASN A 162 9.59 -9.05 1.90
C ASN A 162 8.36 -9.14 0.97
N SER A 163 8.50 -8.64 -0.24
CA SER A 163 7.54 -8.78 -1.35
C SER A 163 8.19 -9.36 -2.61
N GLY A 164 9.48 -9.75 -2.53
CA GLY A 164 10.27 -10.32 -3.63
C GLY A 164 10.74 -11.74 -3.35
N VAL A 165 11.84 -12.15 -4.00
CA VAL A 165 12.51 -13.43 -3.72
C VAL A 165 13.76 -13.18 -2.89
N ILE A 166 13.85 -13.84 -1.74
CA ILE A 166 15.07 -14.02 -0.98
C ILE A 166 15.42 -15.50 -1.06
N LYS A 167 16.51 -15.83 -1.77
CA LYS A 167 16.92 -17.21 -2.02
C LYS A 167 18.39 -17.44 -1.70
N GLY A 168 18.64 -18.21 -0.65
CA GLY A 168 19.96 -18.77 -0.32
C GLY A 168 20.26 -20.06 -1.08
N GLY A 169 21.53 -20.37 -1.27
CA GLY A 169 22.01 -21.69 -1.66
C GLY A 169 22.05 -22.59 -0.42
N THR A 170 23.09 -22.39 0.39
CA THR A 170 23.34 -23.10 1.65
C THR A 170 22.51 -22.54 2.81
N GLN A 171 22.34 -21.22 2.93
CA GLN A 171 21.56 -20.65 4.03
C GLN A 171 20.80 -19.36 3.69
N THR A 172 19.66 -19.17 4.36
CA THR A 172 18.89 -17.92 4.41
C THR A 172 18.45 -17.68 5.84
N VAL A 173 18.97 -16.65 6.50
CA VAL A 173 18.64 -16.29 7.88
C VAL A 173 18.10 -14.87 7.90
N ILE A 174 16.90 -14.69 8.44
CA ILE A 174 16.30 -13.37 8.67
C ILE A 174 15.93 -13.24 10.13
N THR A 175 16.49 -12.22 10.79
CA THR A 175 16.16 -11.84 12.16
C THR A 175 15.65 -10.41 12.21
N ALA A 176 14.50 -10.18 12.83
CA ALA A 176 13.90 -8.85 12.93
C ALA A 176 13.04 -8.69 14.19
N THR A 177 12.50 -7.49 14.41
CA THR A 177 11.43 -7.28 15.41
C THR A 177 10.11 -7.87 14.91
N ASP A 178 9.71 -7.50 13.68
CA ASP A 178 8.60 -8.13 12.95
C ASP A 178 9.09 -8.58 11.58
N ILE A 179 8.57 -9.68 11.06
CA ILE A 179 8.83 -10.13 9.69
C ILE A 179 7.52 -10.22 8.96
N ILE A 180 7.38 -9.49 7.85
CA ILE A 180 6.15 -9.47 7.04
C ILE A 180 6.51 -9.94 5.63
N ASN A 181 6.16 -11.18 5.30
CA ASN A 181 6.33 -11.74 3.97
C ASN A 181 5.04 -11.54 3.16
N ARG A 182 4.92 -10.39 2.50
CA ARG A 182 3.76 -10.02 1.67
C ARG A 182 3.83 -10.73 0.31
N GLY A 183 3.57 -12.05 0.36
CA GLY A 183 3.56 -13.02 -0.73
C GLY A 183 4.87 -13.23 -1.49
N GLY A 184 5.95 -12.56 -1.10
CA GLY A 184 7.30 -12.90 -1.52
C GLY A 184 7.71 -14.33 -1.11
N THR A 185 8.88 -14.76 -1.56
CA THR A 185 9.50 -16.04 -1.16
C THR A 185 10.72 -15.78 -0.30
N ILE A 186 10.81 -16.48 0.82
CA ILE A 186 12.03 -16.60 1.64
C ILE A 186 12.36 -18.09 1.69
N ALA A 187 13.44 -18.50 1.03
CA ALA A 187 13.79 -19.91 0.91
C ALA A 187 15.28 -20.12 0.71
N SER A 188 15.75 -21.34 0.92
CA SER A 188 17.09 -21.78 0.52
C SER A 188 16.98 -22.92 -0.50
N ASP A 189 18.09 -23.44 -1.01
CA ASP A 189 18.07 -24.59 -1.91
C ASP A 189 17.36 -25.79 -1.25
N LYS A 190 16.43 -26.42 -1.96
CA LYS A 190 15.58 -27.52 -1.43
C LYS A 190 16.36 -28.78 -1.04
N THR A 191 17.59 -28.95 -1.54
CA THR A 191 18.39 -30.17 -1.32
C THR A 191 19.44 -30.04 -0.22
N ARG A 192 19.97 -28.83 0.02
CA ARG A 192 21.07 -28.61 0.98
C ARG A 192 20.95 -27.34 1.80
N GLY A 193 19.93 -26.53 1.55
CA GLY A 193 19.77 -25.21 2.13
C GLY A 193 18.99 -25.20 3.44
N THR A 194 19.39 -24.33 4.38
CA THR A 194 18.65 -24.07 5.62
C THR A 194 17.99 -22.69 5.55
N THR A 195 16.71 -22.59 5.89
CA THR A 195 16.00 -21.29 5.99
C THR A 195 15.57 -21.07 7.44
N VAL A 196 16.01 -19.96 8.03
CA VAL A 196 15.67 -19.56 9.40
C VAL A 196 15.06 -18.17 9.35
N VAL A 197 13.85 -18.04 9.91
CA VAL A 197 13.13 -16.77 10.02
C VAL A 197 12.74 -16.60 11.48
N SER A 198 13.23 -15.54 12.12
CA SER A 198 13.06 -15.30 13.55
C SER A 198 12.64 -13.85 13.80
N ALA A 199 11.46 -13.65 14.37
CA ALA A 199 10.99 -12.34 14.83
C ALA A 199 10.92 -12.30 16.36
N SER A 200 11.10 -11.13 16.97
CA SER A 200 10.89 -10.95 18.42
C SER A 200 9.43 -10.69 18.78
N HIS A 201 8.61 -10.22 17.83
CA HIS A 201 7.18 -10.02 17.96
C HIS A 201 6.41 -10.93 16.99
N ASP A 202 6.22 -10.50 15.73
CA ASP A 202 5.35 -11.21 14.79
C ASP A 202 6.06 -11.68 13.51
N ILE A 203 5.63 -12.84 13.00
CA ILE A 203 5.94 -13.30 11.63
C ILE A 203 4.60 -13.42 10.88
N LEU A 204 4.42 -12.61 9.84
CA LEU A 204 3.18 -12.43 9.08
C LEU A 204 3.38 -12.73 7.59
#